data_AF-A0A7C6F0K9-F1
#
_entry.id   AF-A0A7C6F0K9-F1
#
_cell.length_a   1.000
_cell.length_b   1.000
_cell.length_c   1.000
_cell.angle_alpha   90.00
_cell.angle_beta   90.00
_cell.angle_gamma   90.00
#
_symmetry.space_group_name_H-M   'P 1'
#
loop_
_entity.id
_entity.type
_entity.pdbx_description
1 polymer ?
#
loop_
_entity_poly.entity_id
_entity_poly.type
_entity_poly.pdbx_seq_one_letter_code
_entity_poly.pdbx_strand_id
1 'polypeptide(L)'
;MERKKQDTFSSRCGQVEAAAQRLWADGVAWTTFFRDLLGPEGLVRKLFSTPEQLAEFERTDTYRKIQEMLATLRRLQEGRLSHDEPLTVITIRVPRSLHEALAEEAHALKTSINRLCISKLAQIIDTRFVPPLRHLDRNAAPVAEETADPLEEAKE
;
A
#
# COMPACT_ATOMS: atom_id res chain seq x y z
N MET A 1 -17.61 -30.42 -8.61
CA MET A 1 -17.62 -28.96 -8.89
C MET A 1 -16.28 -28.28 -8.63
N GLU A 2 -15.39 -28.84 -7.79
CA GLU A 2 -14.10 -28.22 -7.44
C GLU A 2 -13.08 -28.16 -8.59
N ARG A 3 -12.97 -29.21 -9.43
CA ARG A 3 -12.01 -29.22 -10.56
C ARG A 3 -12.21 -28.06 -11.55
N LYS A 4 -13.45 -27.71 -11.91
CA LYS A 4 -13.74 -26.57 -12.80
C LYS A 4 -13.38 -25.21 -12.18
N LYS A 5 -13.52 -25.06 -10.85
CA LYS A 5 -13.11 -23.83 -10.14
C LYS A 5 -11.58 -23.70 -10.09
N GLN A 6 -10.88 -24.81 -9.86
CA GLN A 6 -9.41 -24.86 -9.85
C GLN A 6 -8.82 -24.52 -11.22
N ASP A 7 -9.38 -25.07 -12.31
CA ASP A 7 -8.95 -24.78 -13.67
C ASP A 7 -9.15 -23.30 -14.04
N THR A 8 -10.25 -22.70 -13.56
CA THR A 8 -10.54 -21.27 -13.77
C THR A 8 -9.61 -20.37 -12.95
N PHE A 9 -9.26 -20.76 -11.71
CA PHE A 9 -8.32 -20.01 -10.87
C PHE A 9 -6.90 -20.05 -11.44
N SER A 10 -6.41 -21.23 -11.83
CA SER A 10 -5.09 -21.40 -12.45
C SER A 10 -4.98 -20.60 -13.76
N SER A 11 -6.03 -20.63 -14.59
CA SER A 11 -6.10 -19.81 -15.81
C SER A 11 -6.03 -18.31 -15.51
N ARG A 12 -6.76 -17.82 -14.49
CA ARG A 12 -6.67 -16.42 -14.06
C ARG A 12 -5.26 -16.05 -13.58
N CYS A 13 -4.61 -16.91 -12.80
CA CYS A 13 -3.22 -16.70 -12.38
C CYS A 13 -2.27 -16.60 -13.59
N GLY A 14 -2.41 -17.50 -14.57
CA GLY A 14 -1.63 -17.45 -15.81
C GLY A 14 -1.86 -16.17 -16.62
N GLN A 15 -3.09 -15.65 -16.66
CA GLN A 15 -3.38 -14.36 -17.30
C GLN A 15 -2.67 -13.19 -16.61
N VAL A 16 -2.68 -13.16 -15.28
CA VAL A 16 -1.95 -12.12 -14.53
C VAL A 16 -0.44 -12.24 -14.78
N GLU A 17 0.11 -13.45 -14.76
CA GLU A 17 1.53 -13.66 -15.00
C GLU A 17 1.95 -13.21 -16.40
N ALA A 18 1.18 -13.57 -17.44
CA ALA A 18 1.45 -13.15 -18.81
C ALA A 18 1.40 -11.62 -18.97
N ALA A 19 0.41 -10.97 -18.34
CA ALA A 19 0.32 -9.51 -18.32
C ALA A 19 1.53 -8.86 -17.61
N ALA A 20 1.94 -9.41 -16.47
CA ALA A 20 3.12 -8.94 -15.75
C ALA A 20 4.41 -9.10 -16.55
N GLN A 21 4.61 -10.25 -17.21
CA GLN A 21 5.77 -10.48 -18.06
C GLN A 21 5.81 -9.53 -19.26
N ARG A 22 4.65 -9.23 -19.87
CA ARG A 22 4.56 -8.25 -20.94
C ARG A 22 4.97 -6.85 -20.48
N LEU A 23 4.34 -6.35 -19.42
CA LEU A 23 4.66 -5.02 -18.87
C LEU A 23 6.15 -4.91 -18.46
N TRP A 24 6.70 -6.01 -17.94
CA TRP A 24 8.12 -6.11 -17.61
C TRP A 24 9.03 -6.01 -18.84
N ALA A 25 8.72 -6.77 -19.89
CA ALA A 25 9.47 -6.77 -21.13
C ALA A 25 9.41 -5.40 -21.84
N ASP A 26 8.26 -4.73 -21.76
CA ASP A 26 8.03 -3.38 -22.27
C ASP A 26 8.80 -2.31 -21.46
N GLY A 27 9.38 -2.67 -20.30
CA GLY A 27 10.22 -1.78 -19.51
C GLY A 27 9.46 -0.60 -18.89
N VAL A 28 8.17 -0.77 -18.61
CA VAL A 28 7.28 0.32 -18.15
C VAL A 28 7.71 0.90 -16.80
N ALA A 29 7.22 2.10 -16.47
CA ALA A 29 7.37 2.67 -15.14
C ALA A 29 6.73 1.76 -14.07
N TRP A 30 7.33 1.70 -12.88
CA TRP A 30 6.83 0.89 -11.76
C TRP A 30 5.42 1.36 -11.34
N THR A 31 5.13 2.66 -11.50
CA THR A 31 3.80 3.25 -11.25
C THR A 31 2.78 2.71 -12.25
N THR A 32 3.12 2.67 -13.54
CA THR A 32 2.31 2.06 -14.59
C THR A 32 2.09 0.57 -14.34
N PHE A 33 3.16 -0.16 -14.02
CA PHE A 33 3.09 -1.58 -13.66
C PHE A 33 2.14 -1.80 -12.48
N PHE A 34 2.30 -1.02 -11.41
CA PHE A 34 1.44 -1.10 -10.23
C PHE A 34 -0.02 -0.80 -10.58
N ARG A 35 -0.29 0.33 -11.24
CA ARG A 35 -1.64 0.78 -11.60
C ARG A 35 -2.39 -0.25 -12.43
N ASP A 36 -1.74 -0.81 -13.45
CA ASP A 36 -2.39 -1.68 -14.42
C ASP A 36 -2.59 -3.11 -13.90
N LEU A 37 -1.76 -3.57 -12.94
CA LEU A 37 -1.88 -4.90 -12.33
C LEU A 37 -2.55 -4.90 -10.96
N LEU A 38 -1.96 -4.17 -9.99
CA LEU A 38 -2.28 -4.25 -8.56
C LEU A 38 -3.14 -3.08 -8.08
N GLY A 39 -3.27 -2.03 -8.89
CA GLY A 39 -4.07 -0.85 -8.58
C GLY A 39 -5.56 -1.17 -8.42
N PRO A 40 -6.36 -0.18 -8.01
CA PRO A 40 -7.80 -0.36 -7.78
C PRO A 40 -8.53 -0.87 -9.03
N GLU A 41 -8.14 -0.36 -10.21
CA GLU A 41 -8.64 -0.80 -11.52
C GLU A 41 -7.74 -1.84 -12.21
N GLY A 42 -6.81 -2.41 -11.46
CA GLY A 42 -5.81 -3.34 -11.95
C GLY A 42 -6.40 -4.70 -12.32
N LEU A 43 -5.68 -5.43 -13.16
CA LEU A 43 -6.09 -6.76 -13.62
C LEU A 43 -6.36 -7.74 -12.47
N VAL A 44 -5.59 -7.66 -11.37
CA VAL A 44 -5.77 -8.54 -10.20
C VAL A 44 -7.13 -8.32 -9.54
N ARG A 45 -7.56 -7.08 -9.34
CA ARG A 45 -8.87 -6.74 -8.76
C ARG A 45 -10.04 -7.13 -9.68
N LYS A 46 -9.83 -7.04 -11.00
CA LYS A 46 -10.82 -7.46 -12.01
C LYS A 46 -10.99 -8.99 -12.05
N LEU A 47 -9.91 -9.75 -11.94
CA LEU A 47 -9.94 -11.20 -12.01
C LEU A 47 -10.28 -11.87 -10.67
N PHE A 48 -9.90 -11.26 -9.54
CA PHE A 48 -10.17 -11.76 -8.19
C PHE A 48 -11.00 -10.72 -7.44
N SER A 49 -12.32 -10.76 -7.64
CA SER A 49 -13.22 -9.71 -7.16
C SER A 49 -13.65 -9.86 -5.70
N THR A 50 -13.48 -11.05 -5.10
CA THR A 50 -13.84 -11.28 -3.69
C THR A 50 -12.61 -11.28 -2.80
N PRO A 51 -12.72 -10.84 -1.52
CA PRO A 51 -11.63 -10.89 -0.56
C PRO A 51 -10.98 -12.27 -0.42
N GLU A 52 -11.78 -13.33 -0.44
CA GLU A 52 -11.30 -14.71 -0.28
C GLU A 52 -10.45 -15.14 -1.48
N GLN A 53 -10.87 -14.75 -2.69
CA GLN A 53 -10.13 -15.04 -3.92
C GLN A 53 -8.80 -14.27 -3.99
N LEU A 54 -8.79 -13.02 -3.52
CA LEU A 54 -7.56 -12.23 -3.42
C LEU A 54 -6.61 -12.84 -2.40
N ALA A 55 -7.10 -13.19 -1.21
CA ALA A 55 -6.29 -13.84 -0.18
C ALA A 55 -5.71 -15.18 -0.66
N GLU A 56 -6.45 -15.94 -1.49
CA GLU A 56 -5.93 -17.15 -2.12
C GLU A 56 -4.85 -16.83 -3.16
N PHE A 57 -5.07 -15.80 -4.00
CA PHE A 57 -4.09 -15.34 -4.99
C PHE A 57 -2.80 -14.83 -4.35
N GLU A 58 -2.87 -14.10 -3.23
CA GLU A 58 -1.71 -13.58 -2.48
C GLU A 58 -0.78 -14.69 -1.97
N ARG A 59 -1.29 -15.92 -1.83
CA ARG A 59 -0.49 -17.09 -1.41
C ARG A 59 0.17 -17.81 -2.57
N THR A 60 -0.11 -17.42 -3.81
CA THR A 60 0.43 -18.06 -5.01
C THR A 60 1.86 -17.61 -5.33
N ASP A 61 2.60 -18.46 -6.04
CA ASP A 61 3.92 -18.11 -6.56
C ASP A 61 3.85 -16.99 -7.60
N THR A 62 2.75 -16.89 -8.35
CA THR A 62 2.48 -15.80 -9.29
C THR A 62 2.52 -14.44 -8.58
N TYR A 63 1.84 -14.30 -7.43
CA TYR A 63 1.86 -13.06 -6.67
C TYR A 63 3.27 -12.73 -6.16
N ARG A 64 4.01 -13.72 -5.64
CA ARG A 64 5.40 -13.53 -5.21
C ARG A 64 6.28 -12.98 -6.33
N LYS A 65 6.18 -13.57 -7.53
CA LYS A 65 6.93 -13.14 -8.71
C LYS A 65 6.60 -11.71 -9.13
N ILE A 66 5.32 -11.33 -9.08
CA ILE A 66 4.88 -9.95 -9.37
C ILE A 66 5.47 -8.97 -8.36
N GLN A 67 5.51 -9.32 -7.07
CA GLN A 67 6.11 -8.49 -6.03
C GLN A 67 7.63 -8.33 -6.23
N GLU A 68 8.34 -9.40 -6.59
CA GLU A 68 9.78 -9.36 -6.91
C GLU A 68 10.08 -8.46 -8.12
N MET A 69 9.24 -8.56 -9.16
CA MET A 69 9.28 -7.68 -10.32
C MET A 69 9.07 -6.23 -9.89
N LEU A 70 7.95 -5.92 -9.23
CA LEU A 70 7.66 -4.57 -8.76
C LEU A 70 8.79 -3.96 -7.91
N ALA A 71 9.35 -4.73 -6.97
CA ALA A 71 10.48 -4.31 -6.15
C ALA A 71 11.72 -3.99 -7.02
N THR A 72 11.99 -4.81 -8.03
CA THR A 72 13.11 -4.60 -8.95
C THR A 72 12.90 -3.36 -9.84
N LEU A 73 11.71 -3.15 -10.40
CA LEU A 73 11.39 -1.93 -11.18
C LEU A 73 11.57 -0.67 -10.32
N ARG A 74 11.08 -0.70 -9.08
CA ARG A 74 11.25 0.39 -8.13
C ARG A 74 12.72 0.70 -7.85
N ARG A 75 13.56 -0.33 -7.70
CA ARG A 75 15.00 -0.15 -7.51
C ARG A 75 15.66 0.46 -8.74
N LEU A 76 15.31 -0.03 -9.94
CA LEU A 76 15.90 0.43 -11.20
C LEU A 76 15.52 1.87 -11.56
N GLN A 77 14.33 2.29 -11.16
CA GLN A 77 13.79 3.63 -11.44
C GLN A 77 13.95 4.58 -10.26
N GLU A 78 14.62 4.14 -9.20
CA GLU A 78 14.93 4.99 -8.04
C GLU A 78 15.79 6.18 -8.48
N GLY A 79 15.28 7.41 -8.28
CA GLY A 79 15.92 8.65 -8.74
C GLY A 79 15.56 9.09 -10.16
N ARG A 80 14.77 8.31 -10.91
CA ARG A 80 14.16 8.74 -12.18
C ARG A 80 12.71 9.11 -11.90
N LEU A 81 12.41 10.41 -11.87
CA LEU A 81 11.02 10.87 -11.84
C LEU A 81 10.38 10.51 -13.19
N SER A 82 9.50 9.51 -13.20
CA SER A 82 8.60 9.32 -14.33
C SER A 82 7.63 10.50 -14.36
N HIS A 83 7.79 11.38 -15.34
CA HIS A 83 6.92 12.55 -15.54
C HIS A 83 5.46 12.18 -15.86
N ASP A 84 5.17 10.91 -16.16
CA ASP A 84 3.85 10.43 -16.57
C ASP A 84 2.85 10.22 -15.41
N GLU A 85 3.29 10.10 -14.16
CA GLU A 85 2.38 9.89 -13.03
C GLU A 85 2.46 11.07 -12.04
N PRO A 86 1.37 11.84 -11.85
CA PRO A 86 1.36 12.96 -10.91
C PRO A 86 1.49 12.45 -9.47
N LEU A 87 2.39 13.06 -8.71
CA LEU A 87 2.58 12.73 -7.30
C LEU A 87 1.50 13.38 -6.43
N THR A 88 0.87 12.59 -5.57
CA THR A 88 -0.04 13.07 -4.53
C THR A 88 0.55 12.79 -3.14
N VAL A 89 0.35 13.72 -2.20
CA VAL A 89 0.88 13.60 -0.83
C VAL A 89 -0.23 13.13 0.09
N ILE A 90 0.05 12.08 0.85
CA ILE A 90 -0.77 11.65 1.99
C ILE A 90 -0.05 12.00 3.29
N THR A 91 -0.75 12.67 4.21
CA THR A 91 -0.23 12.97 5.56
C THR A 91 -0.91 12.03 6.56
N ILE A 92 -0.14 11.16 7.20
CA ILE A 92 -0.64 10.20 8.19
C ILE A 92 -0.18 10.58 9.60
N ARG A 93 -1.08 10.46 10.59
CA ARG A 93 -0.73 10.52 12.00
C ARG A 93 -0.53 9.10 12.51
N VAL A 94 0.64 8.80 13.06
CA VAL A 94 0.98 7.49 13.61
C VAL A 94 1.41 7.61 15.07
N PRO A 95 1.16 6.61 15.92
CA PRO A 95 1.70 6.56 17.27
C PRO A 95 3.22 6.63 17.27
N ARG A 96 3.81 7.24 18.31
CA ARG A 96 5.27 7.37 18.46
C ARG A 96 6.00 6.03 18.38
N SER A 97 5.47 5.01 19.05
CA SER A 97 6.03 3.64 19.03
C SER A 97 6.08 3.04 17.62
N LEU A 98 5.05 3.28 16.80
CA LEU A 98 5.04 2.82 15.40
C LEU A 98 6.06 3.57 14.56
N HIS A 99 6.19 4.87 14.76
CA HIS A 99 7.22 5.67 14.08
C HIS A 99 8.63 5.18 14.43
N GLU A 100 8.92 4.91 15.70
CA GLU A 100 10.21 4.39 16.17
C GLU A 100 10.52 3.01 15.54
N ALA A 101 9.55 2.10 15.52
CA ALA A 101 9.71 0.79 14.87
C ALA A 101 10.01 0.92 13.36
N LEU A 102 9.33 1.84 12.65
CA LEU A 102 9.60 2.11 11.24
C LEU A 102 11.00 2.70 11.03
N ALA A 103 11.48 3.56 11.94
CA ALA A 103 12.81 4.15 11.88
C ALA A 103 13.91 3.09 12.06
N GLU A 104 13.75 2.19 13.02
CA GLU A 104 14.68 1.08 13.27
C GLU A 104 14.73 0.12 12.07
N GLU A 105 13.58 -0.27 11.53
CA GLU A 105 13.52 -1.15 10.36
C GLU A 105 14.16 -0.50 9.12
N ALA A 106 13.89 0.79 8.89
CA ALA A 106 14.48 1.53 7.79
C ALA A 106 16.01 1.62 7.93
N HIS A 107 16.51 1.84 9.16
CA HIS A 107 17.93 1.84 9.46
C HIS A 107 18.58 0.47 9.20
N ALA A 108 17.95 -0.62 9.67
CA ALA A 108 18.43 -1.98 9.44
C ALA A 108 18.51 -2.33 7.94
N LEU A 109 17.55 -1.85 7.16
CA LEU A 109 17.50 -2.03 5.70
C LEU A 109 18.27 -0.97 4.90
N LYS A 110 18.97 -0.04 5.57
CA LYS A 110 19.73 1.07 4.97
C LYS A 110 18.92 1.90 3.97
N THR A 111 17.66 2.18 4.29
CA THR A 111 16.74 2.97 3.48
C THR A 111 16.12 4.10 4.30
N SER A 112 15.40 5.03 3.65
CA SER A 112 14.66 6.07 4.37
C SER A 112 13.29 5.56 4.83
N ILE A 113 12.76 6.15 5.90
CA ILE A 113 11.40 5.85 6.40
C ILE A 113 10.38 5.96 5.27
N ASN A 114 10.43 7.02 4.47
CA ASN A 114 9.51 7.20 3.35
C ASN A 114 9.60 6.09 2.31
N ARG A 115 10.81 5.64 1.93
CA ARG A 115 11.00 4.52 0.99
C ARG A 115 10.46 3.22 1.55
N LEU A 116 10.71 2.94 2.82
CA LEU A 116 10.17 1.78 3.52
C LEU A 116 8.63 1.83 3.53
N CYS A 117 8.05 2.96 3.92
CA CYS A 117 6.60 3.16 3.97
C CYS A 117 5.97 2.98 2.59
N ILE A 118 6.49 3.58 1.53
CA ILE A 118 5.96 3.37 0.16
C ILE A 118 6.11 1.89 -0.25
N SER A 119 7.15 1.19 0.22
CA SER A 119 7.32 -0.26 -0.04
C SER A 119 6.27 -1.10 0.67
N LYS A 120 5.91 -0.76 1.91
CA LYS A 120 4.84 -1.42 2.65
C LYS A 120 3.46 -1.07 2.09
N LEU A 121 3.21 0.20 1.75
CA LEU A 121 1.92 0.69 1.23
C LEU A 121 1.61 0.21 -0.19
N ALA A 122 2.64 -0.10 -0.99
CA ALA A 122 2.45 -0.67 -2.33
C ALA A 122 2.06 -2.16 -2.30
N GLN A 123 2.15 -2.82 -1.15
CA GLN A 123 1.67 -4.20 -1.00
C GLN A 123 0.15 -4.19 -0.84
N ILE A 124 -0.52 -5.19 -1.42
CA ILE A 124 -1.95 -5.36 -1.21
C ILE A 124 -2.16 -5.76 0.25
N ILE A 125 -3.01 -5.02 0.95
CA ILE A 125 -3.45 -5.33 2.31
C ILE A 125 -4.73 -6.15 2.21
N ASP A 126 -4.79 -7.25 2.95
CA ASP A 126 -6.02 -8.04 3.11
C ASP A 126 -7.10 -7.17 3.78
N THR A 127 -8.25 -7.09 3.12
CA THR A 127 -9.37 -6.21 3.50
C THR A 127 -9.90 -6.48 4.91
N ARG A 128 -9.66 -7.66 5.48
CA ARG A 128 -10.06 -8.02 6.85
C ARG A 128 -9.27 -7.26 7.92
N PHE A 129 -8.06 -6.79 7.60
CA PHE A 129 -7.22 -6.00 8.51
C PHE A 129 -7.45 -4.50 8.40
N VAL A 130 -8.28 -4.06 7.46
CA VAL A 130 -8.62 -2.64 7.30
C VAL A 130 -9.90 -2.37 8.09
N PRO A 131 -9.84 -1.58 9.18
CA PRO A 131 -11.04 -1.22 9.91
C PRO A 131 -11.99 -0.44 8.99
N PRO A 132 -13.31 -0.70 9.02
CA PRO A 132 -14.26 0.07 8.23
C PRO A 132 -14.20 1.53 8.66
N LEU A 133 -14.44 2.43 7.71
CA LEU A 133 -14.65 3.85 7.99
C LEU A 133 -15.75 3.97 9.05
N ARG A 134 -15.38 4.28 10.29
CA ARG A 134 -16.34 4.80 11.26
C ARG A 134 -16.85 6.09 10.66
N HIS A 135 -18.18 6.23 10.56
CA HIS A 135 -18.83 7.47 10.12
C HIS A 135 -18.09 8.63 10.75
N LEU A 136 -17.45 9.46 9.91
CA LEU A 136 -16.69 10.63 10.33
C LEU A 136 -17.48 11.31 11.44
N ASP A 137 -16.89 11.41 12.63
CA ASP A 137 -17.38 12.22 13.74
C ASP A 137 -17.45 13.68 13.24
N ARG A 138 -18.50 14.00 12.49
CA ARG A 138 -18.84 15.35 12.03
C ARG A 138 -19.24 16.26 13.20
N ASN A 139 -19.27 15.70 14.42
CA ASN A 139 -19.64 16.35 15.67
C ASN A 139 -18.58 16.20 16.77
N ALA A 140 -17.29 16.09 16.45
CA ALA A 140 -16.28 16.55 17.40
C ALA A 140 -16.33 18.09 17.42
N ALA A 141 -17.23 18.62 18.25
CA ALA A 141 -17.32 20.03 18.57
C ALA A 141 -15.93 20.59 18.89
N PRO A 142 -15.64 21.87 18.58
CA PRO A 142 -14.42 22.49 19.07
C PRO A 142 -14.47 22.41 20.60
N VAL A 143 -13.49 21.76 21.22
CA VAL A 143 -13.26 21.94 22.66
C VAL A 143 -12.75 23.38 22.80
N ALA A 144 -13.69 24.30 22.92
CA ALA A 144 -13.48 25.62 23.45
C ALA A 144 -13.76 25.51 24.95
N GLU A 145 -12.69 25.41 25.73
CA GLU A 145 -12.62 25.74 27.15
C GLU A 145 -11.14 26.06 27.40
N GLU A 146 -10.74 27.11 28.10
CA GLU A 146 -11.41 28.33 28.53
C GLU A 146 -10.24 29.23 28.96
N THR A 147 -10.29 30.50 28.59
CA THR A 147 -9.33 31.49 29.06
C THR A 147 -9.50 31.75 30.55
N ALA A 148 -8.36 31.88 31.22
CA ALA A 148 -8.10 32.64 32.45
C ALA A 148 -8.44 32.00 33.80
N ASP A 149 -7.42 31.90 34.65
CA ASP A 149 -7.53 32.48 36.00
C ASP A 149 -6.29 33.35 36.30
N PRO A 150 -6.46 34.62 36.70
CA PRO A 150 -5.37 35.52 37.10
C PRO A 150 -5.14 35.55 38.62
N LEU A 151 -3.89 35.88 39.02
CA LEU A 151 -3.40 36.23 40.38
C LEU A 151 -3.27 35.03 41.34
N GLU A 152 -2.24 34.86 42.18
CA GLU A 152 -1.45 35.83 42.94
C GLU A 152 -0.19 35.16 43.57
N GLU A 153 0.92 35.92 43.62
CA GLU A 153 1.97 36.03 44.67
C GLU A 153 2.84 34.83 45.17
N ALA A 154 4.18 34.94 44.97
CA ALA A 154 5.17 35.39 45.98
C ALA A 154 6.57 34.72 45.86
N LYS A 155 7.62 35.57 46.03
CA LYS A 155 9.06 35.32 46.31
C LYS A 155 9.92 35.03 45.07
N GLU A 156 10.97 35.78 44.75
CA GLU A 156 12.00 36.44 45.58
C GLU A 156 12.57 37.68 44.87
#